data_AF-A0A6J4XMM0-F1
#
_entry.id   AF-A0A6J4XMM0-F1
#
_cell.length_a   1.000
_cell.length_b   1.000
_cell.length_c   1.000
_cell.angle_alpha   90.00
_cell.angle_beta   90.00
_cell.angle_gamma   90.00
#
_symmetry.space_group_name_H-M   'P 1'
#
loop_
_entity.id
_entity.type
_entity.pdbx_description
1 polymer ?
#
loop_
_entity_poly.entity_id
_entity_poly.type
_entity_poly.pdbx_seq_one_letter_code
_entity_poly.pdbx_strand_id
1 'polypeptide(L)'
;MKTTPLKKYLFGTLALLLVLGAGWAAHSRQGGVRQIYKNANAPFDDAKAVDSVRPRPKDTVLVRTRYQGGLFWTETRKDKIERFKCSQCHNNQSVNVPQAAEVAHGDITLDHGGREKPLSCFTCHHLGDRDALETEAGVKVDMDHSYQMCAQCHFRQLKDWVGGAHGKRVSYWAGQRVVQSCVACHNPHSPRFKKRWPVTYSPPFKK
;
A
#
# COMPACT_ATOMS: atom_id res chain seq x y z
N MET A 1 -20.76 -22.84 76.81
CA MET A 1 -19.36 -22.58 76.41
C MET A 1 -19.36 -21.61 75.24
N LYS A 2 -18.91 -20.36 75.45
CA LYS A 2 -18.96 -19.27 74.46
C LYS A 2 -17.85 -19.50 73.43
N THR A 3 -18.20 -19.58 72.14
CA THR A 3 -17.23 -19.67 71.05
C THR A 3 -16.52 -18.33 70.88
N THR A 4 -15.21 -18.35 71.06
CA THR A 4 -14.29 -17.21 71.04
C THR A 4 -14.31 -16.50 69.67
N PRO A 5 -14.33 -15.16 69.59
CA PRO A 5 -14.38 -14.41 68.33
C PRO A 5 -13.12 -14.54 67.46
N LEU A 6 -12.05 -15.16 67.98
CA LEU A 6 -10.75 -15.26 67.34
C LEU A 6 -10.77 -16.05 66.01
N LYS A 7 -11.66 -17.04 65.87
CA LYS A 7 -11.75 -17.90 64.68
C LYS A 7 -12.35 -17.19 63.45
N LYS A 8 -13.15 -16.14 63.66
CA LYS A 8 -13.75 -15.35 62.56
C LYS A 8 -12.74 -14.39 61.92
N TYR A 9 -11.79 -13.86 62.70
CA TYR A 9 -10.78 -12.94 62.18
C TYR A 9 -9.69 -13.66 61.35
N LEU A 10 -9.32 -14.89 61.73
CA LEU A 10 -8.27 -15.65 61.02
C LEU A 10 -8.72 -16.13 59.62
N PHE A 11 -10.00 -16.50 59.46
CA PHE A 11 -10.55 -16.86 58.15
C PHE A 11 -10.77 -15.63 57.25
N GLY A 12 -11.14 -14.48 57.84
CA GLY A 12 -11.28 -13.22 57.10
C GLY A 12 -9.95 -12.71 56.55
N THR A 13 -8.87 -12.78 57.34
CA THR A 13 -7.54 -12.33 56.90
C THR A 13 -6.91 -13.28 55.87
N LEU A 14 -7.11 -14.60 55.99
CA LEU A 14 -6.62 -15.57 55.01
C LEU A 14 -7.35 -15.44 53.66
N ALA A 15 -8.66 -15.19 53.67
CA ALA A 15 -9.44 -14.92 52.46
C ALA A 15 -9.04 -13.59 51.80
N LEU A 16 -8.76 -12.54 52.59
CA LEU A 16 -8.28 -11.26 52.08
C LEU A 16 -6.88 -11.37 51.47
N LEU A 17 -5.98 -12.15 52.07
CA LEU A 17 -4.64 -12.44 51.55
C LEU A 17 -4.67 -13.27 50.27
N LEU A 18 -5.60 -14.23 50.13
CA LEU A 18 -5.80 -15.00 48.90
C LEU A 18 -6.33 -14.14 47.75
N VAL A 19 -7.24 -13.20 48.03
CA VAL A 19 -7.74 -12.25 47.02
C VAL A 19 -6.66 -11.25 46.60
N LEU A 20 -5.83 -10.79 47.54
CA LEU A 20 -4.69 -9.91 47.23
C LEU A 20 -3.55 -10.63 46.49
N GLY A 21 -3.32 -11.92 46.78
CA GLY A 21 -2.30 -12.74 46.10
C GLY A 21 -2.70 -13.21 44.69
N ALA A 22 -4.00 -13.39 44.42
CA ALA A 22 -4.51 -13.78 43.11
C ALA A 22 -4.49 -12.65 42.07
N GLY A 23 -4.38 -11.38 42.49
CA GLY A 23 -4.36 -10.21 41.60
C GLY A 23 -3.05 -9.99 40.84
N TRP A 24 -1.97 -10.71 41.17
CA TRP A 24 -0.63 -10.45 40.62
C TRP A 24 -0.20 -11.39 39.48
N ALA A 25 -0.95 -12.44 39.18
CA ALA A 25 -0.53 -13.47 38.22
C ALA A 25 -1.37 -13.50 36.94
N ALA A 26 -1.32 -12.44 36.13
CA ALA A 26 -1.68 -12.51 34.70
C ALA A 26 -1.14 -11.34 33.84
N HIS A 27 -0.26 -10.48 34.38
CA HIS A 27 0.36 -9.44 33.56
C HIS A 27 1.58 -10.02 32.85
N SER A 28 1.39 -10.48 31.61
CA SER A 28 2.49 -10.70 30.68
C SER A 28 3.37 -9.44 30.65
N ARG A 29 4.65 -9.56 31.02
CA ARG A 29 5.62 -8.45 30.92
C ARG A 29 5.79 -7.95 29.48
N GLN A 30 5.44 -8.79 28.51
CA GLN A 30 5.30 -8.40 27.12
C GLN A 30 3.90 -7.81 26.97
N GLY A 31 3.81 -6.51 26.70
CA GLY A 31 2.53 -5.87 26.39
C GLY A 31 1.77 -6.69 25.34
N GLY A 32 0.44 -6.68 25.37
CA GLY A 32 -0.36 -7.48 24.44
C GLY A 32 0.08 -7.28 22.98
N VAL A 33 -0.28 -8.21 22.09
CA VAL A 33 0.14 -8.24 20.67
C VAL A 33 0.11 -6.87 19.98
N ARG A 34 -0.92 -6.05 20.25
CA ARG A 34 -1.03 -4.68 19.75
C ARG A 34 0.10 -3.76 20.21
N GLN A 35 0.54 -3.86 21.46
CA GLN A 35 1.65 -3.09 22.02
C GLN A 35 2.99 -3.55 21.42
N ILE A 36 3.17 -4.86 21.21
CA ILE A 36 4.34 -5.41 20.51
C ILE A 36 4.43 -4.80 19.10
N TYR A 37 3.34 -4.81 18.33
CA TYR A 37 3.33 -4.21 16.99
C TYR A 37 3.54 -2.69 17.00
N LYS A 38 2.99 -1.98 17.99
CA LYS A 38 3.18 -0.53 18.11
C LYS A 38 4.63 -0.15 18.46
N ASN A 39 5.32 -1.00 19.20
CA ASN A 39 6.68 -0.77 19.64
C ASN A 39 7.73 -1.36 18.68
N ALA A 40 7.29 -2.13 17.68
CA ALA A 40 8.16 -2.71 16.67
C ALA A 40 8.67 -1.62 15.71
N ASN A 41 9.90 -1.15 15.96
CA ASN A 41 10.60 -0.17 15.13
C ASN A 41 11.80 -0.77 14.39
N ALA A 42 12.05 -2.07 14.58
CA ALA A 42 13.12 -2.77 13.88
C ALA A 42 12.76 -2.89 12.39
N PRO A 43 13.70 -2.61 11.48
CA PRO A 43 13.48 -2.85 10.05
C PRO A 43 13.26 -4.34 9.78
N PHE A 44 12.63 -4.64 8.66
CA PHE A 44 12.48 -6.03 8.22
C PHE A 44 13.86 -6.65 7.98
N ASP A 45 14.08 -7.84 8.53
CA ASP A 45 15.32 -8.58 8.41
C ASP A 45 15.30 -9.44 7.14
N ASP A 46 15.86 -8.89 6.06
CA ASP A 46 15.92 -9.55 4.75
C ASP A 46 16.68 -10.89 4.81
N ALA A 47 17.58 -11.09 5.79
CA ALA A 47 18.31 -12.36 5.96
C ALA A 47 17.42 -13.50 6.49
N LYS A 48 16.26 -13.18 7.06
CA LYS A 48 15.24 -14.15 7.48
C LYS A 48 14.15 -14.35 6.43
N ALA A 49 14.28 -13.74 5.26
CA ALA A 49 13.36 -13.96 4.16
C ALA A 49 13.41 -15.44 3.72
N VAL A 50 12.25 -16.01 3.44
CA VAL A 50 12.15 -17.35 2.84
C VAL A 50 12.74 -17.28 1.44
N ASP A 51 13.65 -18.21 1.12
CA ASP A 51 14.23 -18.32 -0.21
C ASP A 51 13.14 -18.43 -1.29
N SER A 52 13.37 -17.73 -2.40
CA SER A 52 12.41 -17.71 -3.48
C SER A 52 12.41 -19.05 -4.22
N VAL A 53 11.24 -19.71 -4.27
CA VAL A 53 11.04 -20.92 -5.09
C VAL A 53 11.14 -20.61 -6.59
N ARG A 54 10.93 -19.35 -6.99
CA ARG A 54 11.00 -18.89 -8.39
C ARG A 54 11.75 -17.55 -8.52
N PRO A 55 12.43 -17.31 -9.66
CA PRO A 55 13.12 -16.05 -9.88
C PRO A 55 12.14 -14.87 -9.96
N ARG A 56 12.64 -13.67 -9.66
CA ARG A 56 11.91 -12.41 -9.81
C ARG A 56 11.54 -12.18 -11.29
N PRO A 57 10.32 -11.69 -11.60
CA PRO A 57 9.99 -11.25 -12.95
C PRO A 57 10.96 -10.16 -13.44
N LYS A 58 11.28 -10.18 -14.75
CA LYS A 58 12.23 -9.23 -15.35
C LYS A 58 11.71 -7.79 -15.33
N ASP A 59 10.42 -7.62 -15.57
CA ASP A 59 9.77 -6.31 -15.76
C ASP A 59 9.35 -5.71 -14.40
N THR A 60 10.36 -5.48 -13.55
CA THR A 60 10.16 -4.97 -12.19
C THR A 60 11.13 -3.85 -11.85
N VAL A 61 10.66 -2.88 -11.08
CA VAL A 61 11.45 -1.78 -10.53
C VAL A 61 11.47 -1.83 -9.01
N LEU A 62 12.60 -1.46 -8.42
CA LEU A 62 12.73 -1.32 -6.98
C LEU A 62 11.86 -0.14 -6.49
N VAL A 63 11.08 -0.40 -5.46
CA VAL A 63 10.25 0.64 -4.82
C VAL A 63 11.14 1.55 -3.97
N ARG A 64 11.06 2.85 -4.24
CA ARG A 64 11.80 3.91 -3.56
C ARG A 64 10.84 4.65 -2.63
N THR A 65 10.82 4.25 -1.36
CA THR A 65 10.02 4.90 -0.31
C THR A 65 10.88 5.11 0.94
N ARG A 66 10.59 6.17 1.70
CA ARG A 66 11.25 6.47 2.98
C ARG A 66 10.66 5.66 4.15
N TYR A 67 9.54 4.98 3.94
CA TYR A 67 8.81 4.27 5.00
C TYR A 67 9.36 2.85 5.23
N GLN A 68 9.42 2.41 6.49
CA GLN A 68 10.05 1.17 6.97
C GLN A 68 9.36 -0.12 6.49
N GLY A 69 9.52 -0.45 5.21
CA GLY A 69 9.38 -1.81 4.70
C GLY A 69 10.73 -2.22 4.12
N GLY A 70 11.13 -3.48 4.29
CA GLY A 70 12.30 -4.03 3.60
C GLY A 70 12.22 -3.83 2.07
N LEU A 71 13.30 -4.14 1.36
CA LEU A 71 13.35 -3.92 -0.07
C LEU A 71 12.27 -4.75 -0.80
N PHE A 72 11.50 -4.10 -1.67
CA PHE A 72 10.50 -4.76 -2.48
C PHE A 72 10.35 -4.09 -3.85
N TRP A 73 9.70 -4.81 -4.76
CA TRP A 73 9.57 -4.43 -6.16
C TRP A 73 8.12 -4.26 -6.57
N THR A 74 7.92 -3.46 -7.60
CA THR A 74 6.67 -3.34 -8.34
C THR A 74 6.88 -3.59 -9.81
N GLU A 75 5.83 -3.95 -10.55
CA GLU A 75 5.87 -4.05 -12.00
C GLU A 75 6.25 -2.69 -12.62
N THR A 76 6.96 -2.73 -13.75
CA THR A 76 7.16 -1.56 -14.62
C THR A 76 5.81 -1.07 -15.16
N ARG A 77 5.75 0.22 -15.52
CA ARG A 77 4.56 0.85 -16.09
C ARG A 77 4.73 1.19 -17.55
N LYS A 78 5.93 1.62 -17.97
CA LYS A 78 6.21 2.11 -19.33
C LYS A 78 5.86 1.08 -20.41
N ASP A 79 6.15 -0.19 -20.18
CA ASP A 79 5.83 -1.30 -21.07
C ASP A 79 4.33 -1.64 -21.14
N LYS A 80 3.53 -1.11 -20.22
CA LYS A 80 2.06 -1.29 -20.17
C LYS A 80 1.31 -0.10 -20.78
N ILE A 81 2.00 0.92 -21.28
CA ILE A 81 1.40 2.09 -21.94
C ILE A 81 1.46 1.82 -23.44
N GLU A 82 0.30 1.79 -24.11
CA GLU A 82 0.19 1.43 -25.52
C GLU A 82 1.07 2.29 -26.43
N ARG A 83 1.17 3.60 -26.15
CA ARG A 83 1.91 4.58 -26.97
C ARG A 83 3.05 5.27 -26.21
N PHE A 84 3.92 4.49 -25.56
CA PHE A 84 5.17 5.00 -24.99
C PHE A 84 6.34 4.76 -25.96
N LYS A 85 7.28 5.70 -26.20
CA LYS A 85 7.51 7.01 -25.55
C LYS A 85 6.66 8.15 -26.12
N CYS A 86 6.19 9.03 -25.23
CA CYS A 86 5.40 10.21 -25.57
C CYS A 86 6.23 11.24 -26.36
N SER A 87 7.54 11.31 -26.07
CA SER A 87 8.50 12.18 -26.75
C SER A 87 8.69 11.89 -28.24
N GLN A 88 8.19 10.75 -28.74
CA GLN A 88 8.17 10.48 -30.18
C GLN A 88 7.32 11.52 -30.94
N CYS A 89 6.25 12.01 -30.32
CA CYS A 89 5.42 13.10 -30.86
C CYS A 89 5.64 14.42 -30.12
N HIS A 90 5.93 14.40 -28.81
CA HIS A 90 6.11 15.59 -27.99
C HIS A 90 7.59 15.93 -27.79
N ASN A 91 8.20 16.51 -28.82
CA ASN A 91 9.65 16.78 -28.91
C ASN A 91 9.97 18.28 -29.06
N ASN A 92 9.21 19.15 -28.38
CA ASN A 92 9.26 20.62 -28.52
C ASN A 92 8.84 21.15 -29.90
N GLN A 93 8.22 20.33 -30.74
CA GLN A 93 7.55 20.75 -31.97
C GLN A 93 6.04 20.58 -31.83
N SER A 94 5.27 21.30 -32.66
CA SER A 94 3.83 21.08 -32.72
C SER A 94 3.52 19.71 -33.30
N VAL A 95 2.57 19.00 -32.70
CA VAL A 95 2.10 17.72 -33.23
C VAL A 95 1.21 18.00 -34.45
N ASN A 96 1.76 17.84 -35.64
CA ASN A 96 1.09 18.15 -36.91
C ASN A 96 0.35 16.93 -37.50
N VAL A 97 -0.24 16.09 -36.64
CA VAL A 97 -1.10 14.97 -37.05
C VAL A 97 -2.55 15.45 -36.97
N PRO A 98 -3.36 15.34 -38.05
CA PRO A 98 -4.78 15.68 -37.98
C PRO A 98 -5.47 14.92 -36.85
N GLN A 99 -6.21 15.62 -36.00
CA GLN A 99 -6.94 15.04 -34.86
C GLN A 99 -6.04 14.27 -33.87
N ALA A 100 -4.74 14.61 -33.76
CA ALA A 100 -3.78 13.92 -32.89
C ALA A 100 -4.26 13.73 -31.45
N ALA A 101 -4.93 14.76 -30.90
CA ALA A 101 -5.44 14.73 -29.53
C ALA A 101 -6.53 13.65 -29.35
N GLU A 102 -7.47 13.56 -30.29
CA GLU A 102 -8.53 12.54 -30.30
C GLU A 102 -7.92 11.13 -30.43
N VAL A 103 -6.96 10.97 -31.35
CA VAL A 103 -6.34 9.66 -31.64
C VAL A 103 -5.51 9.14 -30.47
N ALA A 104 -4.79 10.02 -29.77
CA ALA A 104 -3.86 9.60 -28.73
C ALA A 104 -4.43 9.70 -27.30
N HIS A 105 -5.44 10.54 -27.07
CA HIS A 105 -5.97 10.84 -25.74
C HIS A 105 -7.51 10.88 -25.68
N GLY A 106 -8.22 10.60 -26.78
CA GLY A 106 -9.69 10.75 -26.85
C GLY A 106 -10.47 9.76 -25.97
N ASP A 107 -9.84 8.67 -25.52
CA ASP A 107 -10.40 7.70 -24.59
C ASP A 107 -10.18 8.07 -23.11
N ILE A 108 -9.49 9.17 -22.83
CA ILE A 108 -9.14 9.61 -21.48
C ILE A 108 -10.16 10.62 -20.98
N THR A 109 -10.90 10.24 -19.94
CA THR A 109 -11.68 11.16 -19.11
C THR A 109 -10.97 11.37 -17.77
N LEU A 110 -10.63 12.62 -17.46
CA LEU A 110 -10.06 12.99 -16.16
C LEU A 110 -11.18 13.26 -15.15
N ASP A 111 -11.37 12.33 -14.22
CA ASP A 111 -12.28 12.43 -13.07
C ASP A 111 -11.47 12.20 -11.79
N HIS A 112 -10.65 13.21 -11.46
CA HIS A 112 -9.81 13.19 -10.29
C HIS A 112 -9.68 14.59 -9.68
N GLY A 113 -9.81 14.67 -8.36
CA GLY A 113 -9.74 15.92 -7.60
C GLY A 113 -11.00 16.14 -6.77
N GLY A 114 -11.05 17.25 -6.05
CA GLY A 114 -12.29 17.67 -5.39
C GLY A 114 -13.23 18.34 -6.38
N ARG A 115 -14.54 18.37 -6.10
CA ARG A 115 -15.52 19.09 -6.95
C ARG A 115 -15.17 20.57 -7.12
N GLU A 116 -14.60 21.18 -6.10
CA GLU A 116 -14.18 22.59 -6.10
C GLU A 116 -12.77 22.80 -6.69
N LYS A 117 -11.97 21.72 -6.77
CA LYS A 117 -10.58 21.74 -7.23
C LYS A 117 -10.29 20.48 -8.04
N PRO A 118 -10.85 20.37 -9.27
CA PRO A 118 -10.52 19.28 -10.18
C PRO A 118 -9.04 19.39 -10.56
N LEU A 119 -8.38 18.24 -10.73
CA LEU A 119 -7.00 18.22 -11.20
C LEU A 119 -6.98 18.41 -12.73
N SER A 120 -5.83 18.86 -13.24
CA SER A 120 -5.57 18.93 -14.68
C SER A 120 -4.55 17.86 -15.07
N CYS A 121 -4.39 17.62 -16.37
CA CYS A 121 -3.39 16.68 -16.89
C CYS A 121 -1.98 17.00 -16.35
N PHE A 122 -1.64 18.30 -16.30
CA PHE A 122 -0.31 18.78 -15.90
C PHE A 122 -0.14 18.93 -14.39
N THR A 123 -1.16 18.63 -13.59
CA THR A 123 -0.97 18.42 -12.16
C THR A 123 -0.09 17.19 -11.88
N CYS A 124 -0.13 16.20 -12.79
CA CYS A 124 0.67 14.99 -12.66
C CYS A 124 1.71 14.84 -13.77
N HIS A 125 1.40 15.28 -14.99
CA HIS A 125 2.30 15.15 -16.14
C HIS A 125 3.21 16.37 -16.27
N HIS A 126 4.51 16.10 -16.40
CA HIS A 126 5.50 17.16 -16.57
C HIS A 126 5.24 17.94 -17.87
N LEU A 127 5.28 19.29 -17.82
CA LEU A 127 4.88 20.15 -18.94
C LEU A 127 5.82 20.09 -20.16
N GLY A 128 7.14 20.06 -19.94
CA GLY A 128 8.13 19.93 -21.03
C GLY A 128 8.39 18.49 -21.46
N ASP A 129 8.68 17.60 -20.51
CA ASP A 129 9.03 16.20 -20.76
C ASP A 129 7.83 15.27 -20.58
N ARG A 130 7.19 14.87 -21.68
CA ARG A 130 6.00 14.01 -21.64
C ARG A 130 6.28 12.55 -21.28
N ASP A 131 7.55 12.14 -21.22
CA ASP A 131 7.92 10.80 -20.78
C ASP A 131 7.96 10.69 -19.24
N ALA A 132 7.77 11.82 -18.53
CA ALA A 132 7.85 11.89 -17.08
C ALA A 132 6.60 12.51 -16.44
N LEU A 133 6.45 12.22 -15.16
CA LEU A 133 5.54 12.88 -14.24
C LEU A 133 6.28 13.97 -13.48
N GLU A 134 5.55 14.92 -12.90
CA GLU A 134 6.10 15.99 -12.08
C GLU A 134 5.20 16.22 -10.87
N THR A 135 5.77 16.21 -9.67
CA THR A 135 5.03 16.53 -8.45
C THR A 135 4.72 18.01 -8.37
N GLU A 136 3.79 18.41 -7.51
CA GLU A 136 3.49 19.82 -7.26
C GLU A 136 4.72 20.61 -6.75
N ALA A 137 5.67 19.90 -6.13
CA ALA A 137 6.95 20.45 -5.69
C ALA A 137 8.02 20.53 -6.80
N GLY A 138 7.67 20.23 -8.06
CA GLY A 138 8.60 20.24 -9.20
C GLY A 138 9.55 19.04 -9.24
N VAL A 139 9.25 17.96 -8.49
CA VAL A 139 10.09 16.75 -8.52
C VAL A 139 9.66 15.87 -9.67
N LYS A 140 10.59 15.63 -10.59
CA LYS A 140 10.39 14.71 -11.71
C LYS A 140 10.29 13.26 -11.21
N VAL A 141 9.28 12.55 -11.68
CA VAL A 141 8.98 11.16 -11.32
C VAL A 141 8.93 10.31 -12.59
N ASP A 142 9.66 9.20 -12.62
CA ASP A 142 9.59 8.23 -13.71
C ASP A 142 8.22 7.53 -13.70
N MET A 143 7.68 7.23 -14.88
CA MET A 143 6.38 6.54 -15.04
C MET A 143 6.32 5.18 -14.30
N ASP A 144 7.44 4.45 -14.21
CA ASP A 144 7.53 3.19 -13.45
C ASP A 144 7.41 3.41 -11.93
N HIS A 145 7.63 4.65 -11.48
CA HIS A 145 7.54 5.09 -10.09
C HIS A 145 6.26 5.88 -9.80
N SER A 146 5.21 5.70 -10.62
CA SER A 146 3.93 6.43 -10.51
C SER A 146 3.27 6.40 -9.12
N TYR A 147 3.56 5.42 -8.27
CA TYR A 147 3.11 5.43 -6.87
C TYR A 147 3.60 6.65 -6.07
N GLN A 148 4.73 7.26 -6.45
CA GLN A 148 5.24 8.49 -5.84
C GLN A 148 4.34 9.69 -6.17
N MET A 149 3.75 9.71 -7.37
CA MET A 149 2.77 10.72 -7.77
C MET A 149 1.52 10.62 -6.88
N CYS A 150 0.99 9.42 -6.71
CA CYS A 150 -0.20 9.16 -5.88
C CYS A 150 0.06 9.53 -4.40
N ALA A 151 1.27 9.29 -3.91
CA ALA A 151 1.64 9.48 -2.51
C ALA A 151 1.59 10.93 -2.03
N GLN A 152 1.61 11.91 -2.93
CA GLN A 152 1.49 13.33 -2.58
C GLN A 152 0.21 13.62 -1.79
N CYS A 153 -0.90 12.99 -2.18
CA CYS A 153 -2.19 13.16 -1.53
C CYS A 153 -2.66 11.87 -0.82
N HIS A 154 -2.32 10.70 -1.34
CA HIS A 154 -2.75 9.40 -0.84
C HIS A 154 -1.70 8.70 0.04
N PHE A 155 -1.09 9.45 0.96
CA PHE A 155 0.00 8.96 1.82
C PHE A 155 -0.41 7.77 2.71
N ARG A 156 -1.68 7.70 3.16
CA ARG A 156 -2.19 6.58 3.96
C ARG A 156 -2.25 5.29 3.12
N GLN A 157 -2.77 5.38 1.91
CA GLN A 157 -2.83 4.26 0.98
C GLN A 157 -1.43 3.82 0.56
N LEU A 158 -0.51 4.77 0.33
CA LEU A 158 0.90 4.43 0.10
C LEU A 158 1.46 3.66 1.30
N LYS A 159 1.24 4.13 2.54
CA LYS A 159 1.70 3.45 3.75
C LYS A 159 1.16 2.01 3.84
N ASP A 160 -0.13 1.81 3.56
CA ASP A 160 -0.76 0.48 3.56
C ASP A 160 -0.20 -0.41 2.44
N TRP A 161 0.07 0.15 1.26
CA TRP A 161 0.71 -0.55 0.14
C TRP A 161 2.16 -0.91 0.45
N VAL A 162 2.96 0.00 1.01
CA VAL A 162 4.34 -0.28 1.43
C VAL A 162 4.36 -1.35 2.53
N GLY A 163 3.47 -1.25 3.51
CA GLY A 163 3.32 -2.22 4.60
C GLY A 163 2.73 -3.58 4.19
N GLY A 164 2.29 -3.74 2.94
CA GLY A 164 1.79 -5.01 2.42
C GLY A 164 0.32 -5.31 2.71
N ALA A 165 -0.42 -4.39 3.31
CA ALA A 165 -1.88 -4.47 3.45
C ALA A 165 -2.60 -4.23 2.11
N HIS A 166 -1.91 -3.63 1.14
CA HIS A 166 -2.40 -3.37 -0.20
C HIS A 166 -1.37 -3.77 -1.27
N GLY A 167 -1.83 -3.94 -2.52
CA GLY A 167 -1.02 -4.40 -3.64
C GLY A 167 -0.93 -5.92 -3.72
N LYS A 168 -1.60 -6.50 -4.72
CA LYS A 168 -1.58 -7.95 -4.97
C LYS A 168 -0.17 -8.39 -5.36
N ARG A 169 0.31 -9.52 -4.85
CA ARG A 169 1.58 -10.10 -5.30
C ARG A 169 1.45 -10.64 -6.73
N VAL A 170 2.47 -10.37 -7.55
CA VAL A 170 2.48 -10.73 -8.99
C VAL A 170 2.85 -12.19 -9.20
N SER A 171 3.72 -12.73 -8.35
CA SER A 171 4.23 -14.10 -8.46
C SER A 171 3.77 -14.96 -7.28
N TYR A 172 4.66 -15.21 -6.32
CA TYR A 172 4.44 -16.11 -5.19
C TYR A 172 4.30 -15.33 -3.89
N TRP A 173 3.70 -15.99 -2.91
CA TRP A 173 3.60 -15.44 -1.55
C TRP A 173 4.96 -15.43 -0.84
N ALA A 174 5.82 -16.42 -1.12
CA ALA A 174 7.17 -16.57 -0.58
C ALA A 174 8.25 -15.99 -1.53
N GLY A 175 9.41 -15.63 -0.98
CA GLY A 175 10.50 -15.00 -1.72
C GLY A 175 10.39 -13.48 -1.83
N GLN A 176 11.14 -12.93 -2.78
CA GLN A 176 11.18 -11.49 -3.05
C GLN A 176 9.77 -10.93 -3.27
N ARG A 177 9.45 -9.86 -2.55
CA ARG A 177 8.15 -9.23 -2.64
C ARG A 177 8.04 -8.41 -3.92
N VAL A 178 7.25 -8.91 -4.86
CA VAL A 178 6.86 -8.20 -6.08
C VAL A 178 5.36 -7.99 -6.06
N VAL A 179 4.91 -6.74 -6.04
CA VAL A 179 3.50 -6.38 -5.95
C VAL A 179 3.07 -5.52 -7.13
N GLN A 180 1.78 -5.59 -7.46
CA GLN A 180 1.16 -4.70 -8.42
C GLN A 180 1.23 -3.25 -7.92
N SER A 181 1.50 -2.31 -8.84
CA SER A 181 1.47 -0.88 -8.54
C SER A 181 0.03 -0.38 -8.36
N CYS A 182 -0.14 0.85 -7.89
CA CYS A 182 -1.46 1.47 -7.75
C CYS A 182 -2.25 1.44 -9.09
N VAL A 183 -1.55 1.77 -10.18
CA VAL A 183 -2.15 1.90 -11.52
C VAL A 183 -2.38 0.57 -12.23
N ALA A 184 -1.92 -0.55 -11.66
CA ALA A 184 -2.24 -1.88 -12.18
C ALA A 184 -3.71 -2.28 -11.93
N CYS A 185 -4.32 -1.72 -10.89
CA CYS A 185 -5.74 -1.93 -10.57
C CYS A 185 -6.60 -0.67 -10.69
N HIS A 186 -6.02 0.50 -10.42
CA HIS A 186 -6.72 1.78 -10.49
C HIS A 186 -6.44 2.50 -11.80
N ASN A 187 -7.48 3.06 -12.45
CA ASN A 187 -7.27 3.98 -13.56
C ASN A 187 -6.69 5.29 -13.00
N PRO A 188 -5.47 5.73 -13.39
CA PRO A 188 -4.88 6.96 -12.85
C PRO A 188 -5.69 8.23 -13.12
N HIS A 189 -6.52 8.24 -14.18
CA HIS A 189 -7.38 9.37 -14.53
C HIS A 189 -8.77 9.30 -13.88
N SER A 190 -9.16 8.15 -13.32
CA SER A 190 -10.37 7.98 -12.52
C SER A 190 -10.16 6.84 -11.50
N PRO A 191 -9.39 7.07 -10.42
CA PRO A 191 -8.91 5.96 -9.57
C PRO A 191 -9.99 5.31 -8.73
N ARG A 192 -11.09 6.01 -8.46
CA ARG A 192 -12.15 5.51 -7.60
C ARG A 192 -12.92 4.39 -8.30
N PHE A 193 -12.97 3.20 -7.70
CA PHE A 193 -13.86 2.15 -8.18
C PHE A 193 -15.32 2.57 -8.06
N LYS A 194 -16.09 2.36 -9.15
CA LYS A 194 -17.54 2.52 -9.12
C LYS A 194 -18.14 1.52 -8.13
N LYS A 195 -19.20 1.94 -7.44
CA LYS A 195 -19.99 1.03 -6.59
C LYS A 195 -20.51 -0.10 -7.46
N ARG A 196 -20.21 -1.33 -7.08
CA ARG A 196 -20.67 -2.54 -7.77
C ARG A 196 -20.87 -3.64 -6.76
N TRP A 197 -21.68 -4.63 -7.13
CA TRP A 197 -21.74 -5.87 -6.38
C TRP A 197 -20.38 -6.58 -6.39
N PRO A 198 -20.01 -7.30 -5.31
CA PRO A 198 -18.83 -8.15 -5.32
C PRO A 198 -18.87 -9.11 -6.52
N VAL A 199 -17.72 -9.35 -7.18
CA VAL A 199 -17.69 -10.44 -8.16
C VAL A 199 -17.76 -11.73 -7.37
N THR A 200 -18.90 -12.40 -7.38
CA THR A 200 -19.02 -13.76 -6.87
C THR A 200 -18.49 -14.68 -7.95
N TYR A 201 -17.26 -15.18 -7.77
CA TYR A 201 -16.83 -16.36 -8.51
C TYR A 201 -17.36 -17.57 -7.76
N SER A 202 -18.44 -18.17 -8.26
CA SER A 202 -18.81 -19.52 -7.88
C SER A 202 -18.04 -20.45 -8.82
N PRO A 203 -16.99 -21.17 -8.36
CA PRO A 203 -16.41 -22.20 -9.19
C PRO A 203 -17.53 -23.14 -9.64
N PRO A 204 -17.57 -23.55 -10.92
CA PRO A 204 -18.61 -24.46 -11.37
C PRO A 204 -18.55 -25.72 -10.52
N PHE A 205 -19.64 -25.99 -9.78
CA PHE A 205 -19.85 -27.27 -9.14
C PHE A 205 -19.96 -28.31 -10.26
N LYS A 206 -18.86 -29.01 -10.56
CA LYS A 206 -18.93 -30.27 -11.30
C LYS A 206 -19.50 -31.30 -10.32
N LYS A 207 -20.70 -31.81 -10.60
CA LYS A 207 -21.25 -32.99 -9.95
C LYS A 207 -20.47 -34.23 -10.38
#